data_AF-A0A948XRW9-F1
#
_entry.id   AF-A0A948XRW9-F1
#
_cell.length_a   1.000
_cell.length_b   1.000
_cell.length_c   1.000
_cell.angle_alpha   90.00
_cell.angle_beta   90.00
_cell.angle_gamma   90.00
#
_symmetry.space_group_name_H-M   'P 1'
#
loop_
_entity.id
_entity.type
_entity.pdbx_description
1 polymer ?
#
loop_
_entity_poly.entity_id
_entity_poly.type
_entity_poly.pdbx_seq_one_letter_code
_entity_poly.pdbx_strand_id
1 'polypeptide(L)' 'MQAFAIAAAGIAGASERFAASATRTAADPFADLAGETVERMTAEAALKANVAVLKTADDMYGSLLDILA' A
#
# COMPACT_ATOMS: atom_id res chain seq x y z
N MET A 1 8.93 -12.38 9.13
CA MET A 1 9.63 -12.31 7.81
C MET A 1 8.67 -12.37 6.62
N GLN A 2 7.86 -13.43 6.46
CA GLN A 2 6.94 -13.55 5.32
C GLN A 2 5.89 -12.42 5.24
N ALA A 3 5.32 -12.01 6.38
CA ALA A 3 4.39 -10.87 6.44
C ALA A 3 5.03 -9.55 5.98
N PHE A 4 6.28 -9.30 6.36
CA PHE A 4 7.05 -8.14 5.90
C PHE A 4 7.27 -8.17 4.38
N ALA A 5 7.65 -9.33 3.83
CA ALA A 5 7.85 -9.49 2.39
C ALA A 5 6.56 -9.30 1.58
N ILE A 6 5.45 -9.88 2.03
CA ILE A 6 4.14 -9.72 1.38
C ILE A 6 3.69 -8.26 1.44
N ALA A 7 3.79 -7.63 2.61
CA ALA A 7 3.38 -6.24 2.76
C ALA A 7 4.26 -5.29 1.94
N ALA A 8 5.58 -5.51 1.88
CA ALA A 8 6.48 -4.72 1.05
C ALA A 8 6.14 -4.85 -0.46
N ALA A 9 5.86 -6.06 -0.93
CA ALA A 9 5.42 -6.28 -2.31
C ALA A 9 4.06 -5.59 -2.58
N GLY A 10 3.13 -5.66 -1.65
CA GLY A 10 1.84 -4.98 -1.74
C GLY A 10 1.96 -3.46 -1.77
N ILE A 11 2.89 -2.89 -0.99
CA ILE A 11 3.23 -1.45 -1.01
C ILE A 11 3.77 -1.06 -2.40
N ALA A 12 4.74 -1.81 -2.93
CA ALA A 12 5.31 -1.53 -4.24
C ALA A 12 4.25 -1.55 -5.35
N GLY A 13 3.39 -2.58 -5.36
CA GLY A 13 2.29 -2.67 -6.33
C GLY A 13 1.26 -1.53 -6.18
N ALA A 14 0.96 -1.11 -4.95
CA ALA A 14 0.08 0.04 -4.72
C ALA A 14 0.70 1.35 -5.26
N SER A 15 2.00 1.56 -5.03
CA SER A 15 2.73 2.71 -5.54
C SER A 15 2.77 2.73 -7.07
N GLU A 16 3.04 1.60 -7.72
CA GLU A 16 3.01 1.47 -9.18
C GLU A 16 1.62 1.78 -9.76
N ARG A 17 0.56 1.24 -9.13
CA ARG A 17 -0.83 1.53 -9.56
C ARG A 17 -1.15 3.02 -9.48
N PHE A 18 -0.77 3.67 -8.38
CA PHE A 18 -0.97 5.11 -8.21
C PHE A 18 -0.21 5.92 -9.27
N ALA A 19 1.06 5.59 -9.51
CA ALA A 19 1.87 6.26 -10.51
C ALA A 19 1.28 6.10 -11.93
N ALA A 20 0.83 4.90 -12.28
CA ALA A 20 0.19 4.64 -13.57
C ALA A 20 -1.09 5.46 -13.76
N SER A 21 -1.93 5.57 -12.72
CA SER A 21 -3.13 6.41 -12.74
C SER A 21 -2.79 7.90 -12.89
N ALA A 22 -1.78 8.37 -12.17
CA ALA A 22 -1.31 9.75 -12.26
C ALA A 22 -0.78 10.09 -13.67
N THR A 23 -0.02 9.18 -14.29
CA THR A 23 0.46 9.36 -15.67
C THR A 23 -0.70 9.45 -16.67
N ARG A 24 -1.71 8.57 -16.58
CA ARG A 24 -2.88 8.62 -17.48
C ARG A 24 -3.69 9.90 -17.28
N THR A 25 -3.94 10.28 -16.03
CA THR A 25 -4.64 11.54 -15.69
C THR A 25 -3.86 12.76 -16.19
N ALA A 26 -2.53 12.75 -16.14
CA ALA A 26 -1.73 13.87 -16.63
C ALA A 26 -1.74 13.99 -18.17
N ALA A 27 -1.85 12.85 -18.88
CA ALA A 27 -1.90 12.83 -20.33
C ALA A 27 -3.25 13.33 -20.89
N ASP A 28 -4.36 12.95 -20.25
CA ASP A 28 -5.70 13.44 -20.59
C ASP A 28 -6.59 13.50 -19.32
N PRO A 29 -6.65 14.66 -18.64
CA PRO A 29 -7.32 14.78 -17.34
C PRO A 29 -8.83 14.51 -17.34
N PHE A 30 -9.49 14.63 -18.49
CA PHE A 30 -10.94 14.52 -18.59
C PHE A 30 -11.42 13.23 -19.26
N ALA A 31 -10.51 12.41 -19.80
CA ALA A 31 -10.87 11.14 -20.44
C ALA A 31 -11.64 10.19 -19.51
N ASP A 32 -11.18 10.02 -18.26
CA ASP A 32 -11.82 9.17 -17.26
C ASP A 32 -11.54 9.64 -15.83
N LEU A 33 -12.02 10.84 -15.49
CA LEU A 33 -11.77 11.42 -14.17
C LEU A 33 -12.33 10.57 -13.02
N ALA A 34 -13.49 9.94 -13.23
CA ALA A 34 -14.14 9.12 -12.21
C ALA A 34 -13.37 7.81 -11.98
N GLY A 35 -13.03 7.08 -13.04
CA GLY A 35 -12.24 5.86 -12.95
C GLY A 35 -10.86 6.12 -12.36
N GLU A 36 -10.14 7.15 -12.82
CA GLU A 36 -8.81 7.46 -12.28
C GLU A 36 -8.85 7.96 -10.82
N THR A 37 -9.97 8.51 -10.36
CA THR A 37 -10.15 8.81 -8.92
C THR A 37 -10.29 7.54 -8.11
N VAL A 38 -11.11 6.58 -8.57
CA VAL A 38 -11.26 5.27 -7.90
C VAL A 38 -9.92 4.53 -7.88
N GLU A 39 -9.17 4.53 -8.99
CA GLU A 39 -7.84 3.93 -9.07
C GLU A 39 -6.88 4.44 -7.98
N ARG A 40 -6.83 5.77 -7.80
CA ARG A 40 -6.00 6.40 -6.76
C ARG A 40 -6.48 6.04 -5.35
N MET A 41 -7.78 6.04 -5.11
CA MET A 41 -8.36 5.64 -3.81
C MET A 41 -8.08 4.18 -3.48
N THR A 42 -8.18 3.29 -4.47
CA THR A 42 -7.85 1.87 -4.30
C THR A 42 -6.36 1.68 -4.00
N ALA A 43 -5.48 2.39 -4.71
CA ALA A 43 -4.04 2.36 -4.43
C ALA A 43 -3.72 2.86 -3.01
N GLU A 44 -4.36 3.95 -2.57
CA GLU A 44 -4.20 4.48 -1.21
C GLU A 44 -4.67 3.48 -0.14
N ALA A 45 -5.84 2.86 -0.35
CA ALA A 45 -6.36 1.85 0.57
C ALA A 45 -5.42 0.64 0.67
N ALA A 46 -4.90 0.15 -0.46
CA ALA A 46 -3.95 -0.95 -0.49
C ALA A 46 -2.63 -0.60 0.22
N LEU A 47 -2.11 0.61 0.03
CA LEU A 47 -0.93 1.10 0.73
C LEU A 47 -1.16 1.09 2.25
N LYS A 48 -2.25 1.71 2.71
CA LYS A 48 -2.59 1.78 4.14
C LYS A 48 -2.75 0.39 4.77
N ALA A 49 -3.41 -0.53 4.07
CA ALA A 49 -3.60 -1.90 4.54
C ALA A 49 -2.26 -2.62 4.74
N ASN A 50 -1.34 -2.55 3.77
CA ASN A 50 -0.04 -3.19 3.88
C ASN A 50 0.85 -2.54 4.96
N VAL A 51 0.79 -1.22 5.12
CA VAL A 51 1.47 -0.52 6.23
C VAL A 51 0.93 -0.96 7.58
N ALA A 52 -0.38 -1.15 7.72
CA ALA A 52 -0.96 -1.67 8.96
C ALA A 52 -0.45 -3.08 9.28
N VAL A 53 -0.35 -3.96 8.27
CA VAL A 53 0.23 -5.30 8.42
C VAL A 53 1.68 -5.23 8.92
N LEU A 54 2.51 -4.33 8.37
CA LEU A 54 3.88 -4.14 8.84
C LEU A 54 3.96 -3.73 10.30
N LYS A 55 3.15 -2.76 10.71
CA LYS A 55 3.11 -2.28 12.10
C LYS A 55 2.71 -3.39 13.05
N THR A 56 1.63 -4.11 12.74
CA THR A 56 1.20 -5.24 13.57
C THR A 56 2.25 -6.36 13.61
N ALA A 57 2.92 -6.63 12.49
CA ALA A 57 3.99 -7.61 12.48
C ALA A 57 5.15 -7.20 13.42
N ASP A 58 5.52 -5.93 13.41
CA ASP A 58 6.54 -5.36 14.30
C ASP A 58 6.13 -5.43 15.78
N ASP A 59 4.90 -5.04 16.10
CA ASP A 59 4.35 -5.10 17.47
C ASP A 59 4.37 -6.53 18.04
N MET A 60 4.06 -7.53 17.21
CA MET A 60 4.14 -8.95 17.62
C MET A 60 5.58 -9.39 17.91
N TYR A 61 6.56 -8.92 17.12
CA TYR A 61 7.96 -9.21 17.38
C TYR A 61 8.43 -8.54 18.68
N GLY A 62 8.06 -7.28 18.92
CA GLY A 62 8.33 -6.59 20.18
C GLY A 62 7.74 -7.33 21.38
N SER A 63 6.46 -7.71 21.30
CA SER A 63 5.78 -8.46 22.36
C SER A 63 6.45 -9.81 22.66
N LEU A 64 6.98 -10.49 21.64
CA LEU A 64 7.72 -11.74 21.83
C LEU A 64 9.07 -11.50 22.54
N LEU A 65 9.78 -10.43 22.19
CA LEU A 65 11.04 -10.06 22.83
C LEU A 65 10.82 -9.68 24.30
N ASP A 66 9.75 -8.96 24.61
CA ASP A 66 9.40 -8.56 25.97
C ASP A 66 9.08 -9.77 26.88
N ILE A 67 8.52 -10.85 26.33
CA ILE A 67 8.28 -12.10 27.10
C ILE A 67 9.60 -12.78 27.50
N LEU A 68 10.67 -12.61 26.70
CA LEU A 68 11.95 -13.29 26.91
C LEU A 68 12.91 -12.53 27.83
N ALA A 69 12.64 -11.24 28.11
CA ALA A 69 13.45 -10.38 28.97
C ALA A 69 13.05 -10.50 30.45
#